data_AF-A8I7T9-F1
#
_entry.id   AF-A8I7T9-F1
#
_cell.length_a   1.000
_cell.length_b   1.000
_cell.length_c   1.000
_cell.angle_alpha   90.00
_cell.angle_beta   90.00
_cell.angle_gamma   90.00
#
_symmetry.space_group_name_H-M   'P 1'
#
loop_
_entity.id
_entity.type
_entity.pdbx_description
1 polymer ?
#
loop_
_entity_poly.entity_id
_entity_poly.type
_entity_poly.pdbx_seq_one_letter_code
_entity_poly.pdbx_strand_id
1 'polypeptide(L)'
;MDIIEHGRWAAYVPQTIHPLAPPNALYWRQEETGEDWYAYSRRVWNILGGVDASGTVKLVLDAAGTVLLANRDASRLMPPVGRVIELAGAGVEEPPLGATLVDGRFIGKAGESPSAPLVVPREISDRQFFQGLALKGLITEEEAISAVSTGALPAAFETLIGQLSAADRFTARMLPSGATSFLRTNPLVDTLGAMLGMSPGAIDELWRFCGGL
;
A
#
# COMPACT_ATOMS: atom_id res chain seq x y z
N MET A 1 14.39 12.58 -3.73
CA MET A 1 13.41 12.93 -2.70
C MET A 1 13.98 14.11 -1.97
N ASP A 2 13.30 15.24 -2.06
CA ASP A 2 13.69 16.47 -1.37
C ASP A 2 12.82 16.60 -0.11
N ILE A 3 13.46 16.95 1.01
CA ILE A 3 12.78 17.18 2.30
C ILE A 3 12.67 18.68 2.50
N ILE A 4 11.44 19.18 2.64
CA ILE A 4 11.14 20.59 2.88
C ILE A 4 10.63 20.72 4.32
N GLU A 5 11.26 21.60 5.10
CA GLU A 5 10.88 21.86 6.49
C GLU A 5 9.75 22.91 6.57
N HIS A 6 8.68 22.58 7.30
CA HIS A 6 7.57 23.49 7.59
C HIS A 6 7.51 23.91 9.06
N GLY A 7 8.57 23.62 9.82
CA GLY A 7 8.73 24.06 11.21
C GLY A 7 7.98 23.20 12.23
N ARG A 8 7.99 23.69 13.48
CA ARG A 8 7.32 23.03 14.62
C ARG A 8 6.02 23.72 14.97
N TRP A 9 5.05 22.93 15.42
CA TRP A 9 3.66 23.34 15.58
C TRP A 9 3.11 22.82 16.90
N ALA A 10 2.39 23.68 17.61
CA ALA A 10 1.80 23.38 18.90
C ALA A 10 0.33 23.78 18.93
N ALA A 11 -0.48 23.06 19.71
CA ALA A 11 -1.86 23.43 19.95
C ALA A 11 -1.93 24.76 20.70
N TYR A 12 -2.91 25.60 20.38
CA TYR A 12 -3.15 26.86 21.08
C TYR A 12 -4.63 27.22 21.09
N VAL A 13 -4.99 28.24 21.89
CA VAL A 13 -6.33 28.82 21.91
C VAL A 13 -6.23 30.23 21.31
N PRO A 14 -6.88 30.52 20.18
CA PRO A 14 -6.82 31.84 19.57
C PRO A 14 -7.73 32.82 20.31
N GLN A 15 -7.36 34.11 20.29
CA GLN A 15 -8.23 35.18 20.79
C GLN A 15 -9.42 35.45 19.85
N THR A 16 -9.25 35.15 18.56
CA THR A 16 -10.26 35.32 17.52
C THR A 16 -10.31 34.09 16.62
N ILE A 17 -11.51 33.61 16.31
CA ILE A 17 -11.70 32.47 15.38
C ILE A 17 -11.15 32.83 14.00
N HIS A 18 -10.31 31.95 13.45
CA HIS A 18 -9.75 32.16 12.13
C HIS A 18 -10.84 31.95 11.05
N PRO A 19 -10.99 32.85 10.06
CA PRO A 19 -12.09 32.77 9.07
C PRO A 19 -12.05 31.52 8.19
N LEU A 20 -10.89 30.86 8.10
CA LEU A 20 -10.70 29.61 7.34
C LEU A 20 -10.84 28.35 8.21
N ALA A 21 -11.05 28.51 9.51
CA ALA A 21 -11.22 27.39 10.43
C ALA A 21 -12.67 26.86 10.36
N PRO A 22 -12.87 25.54 10.36
CA PRO A 22 -14.21 24.97 10.44
C PRO A 22 -14.88 25.26 11.80
N PRO A 23 -16.21 25.10 11.91
CA PRO A 23 -16.89 25.14 13.20
C PRO A 23 -16.27 24.14 14.19
N ASN A 24 -16.09 24.54 15.45
CA ASN A 24 -15.44 23.74 16.51
C ASN A 24 -14.00 23.32 16.20
N ALA A 25 -13.31 24.08 15.34
CA ALA A 25 -11.90 23.85 15.06
C ALA A 25 -11.05 23.85 16.34
N LEU A 26 -10.14 22.88 16.40
CA LEU A 26 -8.92 23.01 17.18
C LEU A 26 -7.91 23.86 16.40
N TYR A 27 -6.97 24.48 17.10
CA TYR A 27 -6.03 25.43 16.51
C TYR A 27 -4.59 25.05 16.82
N TRP A 28 -3.72 25.31 15.85
CA TRP A 28 -2.29 25.08 15.95
C TRP A 28 -1.52 26.26 15.40
N ARG A 29 -0.43 26.60 16.09
CA ARG A 29 0.43 27.72 15.77
C ARG A 29 1.85 27.25 15.55
N GLN A 30 2.51 27.80 14.54
CA GLN A 30 3.93 27.56 14.34
C GLN A 30 4.72 28.19 15.49
N GLU A 31 5.64 27.44 16.10
CA GLU A 31 6.34 27.85 17.32
C GLU A 31 7.27 29.06 17.09
N GLU A 32 7.88 29.15 15.92
CA GLU A 32 8.85 30.21 15.59
C GLU A 32 8.19 31.51 15.12
N THR A 33 7.25 31.43 14.19
CA THR A 33 6.65 32.62 13.54
C THR A 33 5.35 33.06 14.20
N GLY A 34 4.69 32.18 14.96
CA GLY A 34 3.35 32.43 15.47
C GLY A 34 2.24 32.32 14.42
N GLU A 35 2.50 31.85 13.21
CA GLU A 35 1.49 31.71 12.14
C GLU A 35 0.48 30.59 12.47
N ASP A 36 -0.80 30.80 12.13
CA ASP A 36 -1.87 29.81 12.31
C ASP A 36 -1.87 28.76 11.19
N TRP A 37 -2.12 27.50 11.55
CA TRP A 37 -2.10 26.36 10.63
C TRP A 37 -3.07 26.51 9.45
N TYR A 38 -4.27 27.03 9.68
CA TYR A 38 -5.28 27.14 8.62
C TYR A 38 -4.91 28.19 7.57
N ALA A 39 -4.20 29.25 7.98
CA ALA A 39 -3.63 30.23 7.07
C ALA A 39 -2.42 29.65 6.32
N TYR A 40 -1.48 29.08 7.07
CA TYR A 40 -0.24 28.51 6.55
C TYR A 40 -0.48 27.45 5.48
N SER A 41 -1.27 26.43 5.82
CA SER A 41 -1.51 25.26 4.96
C SER A 41 -2.11 25.64 3.61
N ARG A 42 -3.04 26.61 3.58
CA ARG A 42 -3.66 27.11 2.35
C ARG A 42 -2.70 27.92 1.50
N ARG A 43 -1.83 28.70 2.12
CA ARG A 43 -0.82 29.50 1.44
C ARG A 43 0.27 28.62 0.83
N VAL A 44 0.72 27.59 1.54
CA VAL A 44 1.85 26.74 1.13
C VAL A 44 1.43 25.67 0.15
N TRP A 45 0.32 24.95 0.39
CA TRP A 45 -0.08 23.78 -0.41
C TRP A 45 -1.24 24.04 -1.36
N ASN A 46 -1.57 25.31 -1.61
CA ASN A 46 -2.60 25.74 -2.56
C ASN A 46 -3.90 24.92 -2.44
N ILE A 47 -4.41 24.81 -1.22
CA ILE A 47 -5.61 24.01 -0.92
C ILE A 47 -6.82 24.69 -1.57
N LEU A 48 -7.26 24.16 -2.71
CA LEU A 48 -8.40 24.65 -3.49
C LEU A 48 -9.60 23.72 -3.29
N GLY A 49 -10.77 24.28 -2.99
CA GLY A 49 -11.97 23.48 -2.72
C GLY A 49 -11.85 22.54 -1.51
N GLY A 50 -10.86 22.78 -0.62
CA GLY A 50 -10.60 21.94 0.55
C GLY A 50 -9.68 20.75 0.29
N VAL A 51 -9.09 20.63 -0.91
CA VAL A 51 -8.15 19.56 -1.25
C VAL A 51 -6.79 20.16 -1.61
N ASP A 52 -5.72 19.60 -1.05
CA ASP A 52 -4.36 19.89 -1.47
C ASP A 52 -4.03 19.13 -2.77
N ALA A 53 -3.68 19.88 -3.81
CA ALA A 53 -3.39 19.37 -5.16
C ALA A 53 -1.89 19.30 -5.50
N SER A 54 -1.01 19.55 -4.53
CA SER A 54 0.45 19.57 -4.77
C SER A 54 1.06 18.20 -5.08
N GLY A 55 0.37 17.11 -4.71
CA GLY A 55 0.81 15.73 -4.97
C GLY A 55 1.99 15.26 -4.10
N THR A 56 2.51 16.09 -3.19
CA THR A 56 3.62 15.77 -2.28
C THR A 56 3.13 15.15 -0.98
N VAL A 57 4.00 14.42 -0.27
CA VAL A 57 3.66 13.77 1.01
C VAL A 57 3.99 14.70 2.16
N LYS A 58 3.06 14.96 3.07
CA LYS A 58 3.26 15.78 4.27
C LYS A 58 3.27 14.87 5.48
N LEU A 59 4.20 15.12 6.38
CA LEU A 59 4.44 14.30 7.56
C LEU A 59 4.40 15.14 8.82
N VAL A 60 3.93 14.55 9.90
CA VAL A 60 4.13 15.05 11.26
C VAL A 60 5.09 14.12 11.96
N LEU A 61 6.17 14.68 12.51
CA LEU A 61 7.19 13.96 13.25
C LEU A 61 7.20 14.38 14.72
N ASP A 62 7.50 13.42 15.60
CA ASP A 62 7.82 13.74 16.99
C ASP A 62 9.24 14.33 17.15
N ALA A 63 9.64 14.60 18.40
CA ALA A 63 10.96 15.13 18.72
C ALA A 63 12.13 14.18 18.39
N ALA A 64 11.86 12.87 18.29
CA ALA A 64 12.84 11.86 17.89
C ALA A 64 12.90 11.68 16.36
N GLY A 65 12.05 12.37 15.60
CA GLY A 65 11.95 12.23 14.14
C GLY A 65 11.06 11.07 13.70
N THR A 66 10.25 10.51 14.60
CA THR A 66 9.31 9.42 14.31
C THR A 66 8.06 9.94 13.60
N VAL A 67 7.66 9.29 12.50
CA VAL A 67 6.45 9.59 11.73
C VAL A 67 5.21 9.28 12.56
N LEU A 68 4.46 10.32 12.91
CA LEU A 68 3.18 10.24 13.62
C LEU A 68 1.99 10.24 12.66
N LEU A 69 2.09 11.04 11.60
CA LEU A 69 1.07 11.18 10.56
C LEU A 69 1.74 11.33 9.21
N ALA A 70 1.06 10.84 8.18
CA ALA A 70 1.45 10.99 6.81
C ALA A 70 0.21 11.13 5.92
N ASN A 71 0.24 12.07 4.97
CA ASN A 71 -0.82 12.24 3.99
C ASN A 71 -0.35 13.07 2.79
N ARG A 72 -0.94 12.84 1.62
CA ARG A 72 -0.76 13.74 0.46
C ARG A 72 -1.63 14.98 0.52
N ASP A 73 -2.77 14.88 1.21
CA ASP A 73 -3.71 15.97 1.40
C ASP A 73 -3.44 16.69 2.72
N ALA A 74 -2.77 17.84 2.69
CA ALA A 74 -2.43 18.60 3.89
C ALA A 74 -3.66 19.05 4.70
N SER A 75 -4.85 19.14 4.09
CA SER A 75 -6.10 19.44 4.83
C SER A 75 -6.46 18.35 5.83
N ARG A 76 -5.95 17.13 5.62
CA ARG A 76 -6.17 15.94 6.47
C ARG A 76 -5.03 15.71 7.47
N LEU A 77 -4.02 16.56 7.47
CA LEU A 77 -2.88 16.48 8.38
C LEU A 77 -3.23 17.09 9.74
N MET A 78 -4.12 16.41 10.48
CA MET A 78 -4.64 16.87 11.77
C MET A 78 -4.52 15.75 12.84
N PRO A 79 -3.99 16.04 14.04
CA PRO A 79 -3.36 17.29 14.47
C PRO A 79 -1.90 17.42 14.02
N PRO A 80 -1.43 18.59 13.56
CA PRO A 80 -0.05 18.82 13.16
C PRO A 80 0.83 19.14 14.38
N VAL A 81 0.74 18.37 15.47
CA VAL A 81 1.56 18.67 16.67
C VAL A 81 2.93 18.04 16.51
N GLY A 82 3.99 18.86 16.60
CA GLY A 82 5.36 18.43 16.41
C GLY A 82 6.00 19.08 15.20
N ARG A 83 6.93 18.39 14.55
CA ARG A 83 7.66 18.90 13.38
C ARG A 83 6.93 18.49 12.10
N VAL A 84 6.60 19.46 11.25
CA VAL A 84 5.94 19.20 9.97
C VAL A 84 6.98 19.29 8.84
N ILE A 85 7.01 18.26 7.99
CA ILE A 85 7.87 18.23 6.81
C ILE A 85 7.08 17.81 5.56
N GLU A 86 7.59 18.14 4.39
CA GLU A 86 7.06 17.71 3.10
C GLU A 86 8.14 16.94 2.33
N LEU A 87 7.74 15.84 1.71
CA LEU A 87 8.57 15.07 0.79
C LEU A 87 8.13 15.36 -0.65
N ALA A 88 9.03 15.97 -1.40
CA ALA A 88 8.84 16.30 -2.80
C ALA A 88 9.68 15.39 -3.72
N GLY A 89 9.18 15.16 -4.94
CA GLY A 89 9.85 14.37 -5.98
C GLY A 89 8.97 13.29 -6.60
N ALA A 90 9.28 12.93 -7.84
CA ALA A 90 8.57 11.87 -8.55
C ALA A 90 8.78 10.51 -7.86
N GLY A 91 7.71 9.74 -7.71
CA GLY A 91 7.76 8.38 -7.15
C GLY A 91 8.04 8.32 -5.64
N VAL A 92 7.97 9.44 -4.91
CA VAL A 92 8.10 9.42 -3.46
C VAL A 92 6.91 8.67 -2.84
N GLU A 93 7.22 7.60 -2.14
CA GLU A 93 6.25 6.82 -1.36
C GLU A 93 6.05 7.42 0.04
N GLU A 94 4.89 7.14 0.62
CA GLU A 94 4.56 7.55 1.98
C GLU A 94 5.31 6.67 2.99
N PRO A 95 6.15 7.22 3.87
CA PRO A 95 6.81 6.42 4.90
C PRO A 95 5.79 5.79 5.86
N PRO A 96 6.04 4.57 6.37
CA PRO A 96 5.15 3.96 7.33
C PRO A 96 5.14 4.76 8.64
N LEU A 97 3.97 4.80 9.28
CA LEU A 97 3.84 5.36 10.62
C LEU A 97 4.78 4.63 11.59
N GLY A 98 5.44 5.38 12.47
CA GLY A 98 6.44 4.84 13.39
C GLY A 98 7.85 4.72 12.80
N ALA A 99 8.05 4.96 11.51
CA ALA A 99 9.40 5.09 10.95
C ALA A 99 10.11 6.33 11.50
N THR A 100 11.43 6.28 11.67
CA THR A 100 12.26 7.39 12.15
C THR A 100 13.09 7.96 11.02
N LEU A 101 13.09 9.29 10.87
CA LEU A 101 13.97 9.99 9.95
C LEU A 101 15.39 10.09 10.52
N VAL A 102 16.34 9.35 9.95
CA VAL A 102 17.75 9.33 10.32
C VAL A 102 18.59 9.65 9.08
N ASP A 103 19.42 10.69 9.15
CA ASP A 103 20.32 11.12 8.07
C ASP A 103 19.63 11.23 6.68
N GLY A 104 18.42 11.80 6.67
CA GLY A 104 17.64 12.01 5.44
C GLY A 104 16.93 10.76 4.90
N ARG A 105 16.91 9.65 5.67
CA ARG A 105 16.23 8.41 5.30
C ARG A 105 15.26 7.97 6.39
N PHE A 106 14.12 7.43 5.99
CA PHE A 106 13.19 6.80 6.92
C PHE A 106 13.62 5.36 7.19
N ILE A 107 13.85 5.05 8.46
CA ILE A 107 14.15 3.71 8.95
C ILE A 107 12.90 3.22 9.68
N GLY A 108 12.43 2.01 9.37
CA GLY A 108 11.32 1.39 10.09
C GLY A 108 11.55 1.38 11.61
N LYS A 109 10.47 1.37 12.38
CA LYS A 109 10.52 1.34 13.85
C LYS A 109 11.46 0.22 14.31
N ALA A 110 12.36 0.46 15.28
CA ALA A 110 13.19 -0.59 15.84
C ALA A 110 12.30 -1.72 16.41
N GLY A 111 12.22 -2.85 15.68
CA GLY A 111 11.30 -3.97 15.93
C GLY A 111 10.44 -4.34 14.71
N GLU A 112 10.15 -3.39 13.83
CA GLU A 112 9.83 -3.65 12.43
C GLU A 112 11.16 -3.71 11.67
N SER A 113 11.71 -4.91 11.56
CA SER A 113 12.57 -5.18 10.41
C SER A 113 11.83 -4.69 9.16
N PRO A 114 12.50 -4.10 8.15
CA PRO A 114 11.89 -4.07 6.81
C PRO A 114 11.43 -5.49 6.59
N SER A 115 10.12 -5.72 6.44
CA SER A 115 9.55 -7.08 6.37
C SER A 115 10.51 -7.89 5.52
N ALA A 116 11.31 -8.75 6.17
CA ALA A 116 12.31 -9.53 5.48
C ALA A 116 11.49 -10.22 4.40
N PRO A 117 11.78 -10.02 3.10
CA PRO A 117 10.82 -10.25 2.03
C PRO A 117 10.16 -11.58 2.34
N LEU A 118 8.88 -11.57 2.74
CA LEU A 118 8.22 -12.75 3.29
C LEU A 118 8.59 -13.86 2.34
N VAL A 119 9.35 -14.84 2.83
CA VAL A 119 9.96 -15.86 1.97
C VAL A 119 8.80 -16.38 1.15
N VAL A 120 8.85 -16.15 -0.17
CA VAL A 120 7.73 -16.50 -1.05
C VAL A 120 7.44 -17.97 -0.75
N PRO A 121 6.24 -18.31 -0.24
CA PRO A 121 5.96 -19.67 0.17
C PRO A 121 6.33 -20.60 -0.98
N ARG A 122 7.24 -21.55 -0.72
CA ARG A 122 7.68 -22.46 -1.80
C ARG A 122 6.50 -23.26 -2.32
N GLU A 123 5.53 -23.51 -1.45
CA GLU A 123 4.34 -24.29 -1.65
C GLU A 123 3.16 -23.60 -0.97
N ILE A 124 2.01 -23.56 -1.64
CA ILE A 124 0.71 -23.17 -1.07
C ILE A 124 -0.28 -24.28 -1.36
N SER A 125 -1.23 -24.53 -0.47
CA SER A 125 -2.27 -25.54 -0.72
C SER A 125 -3.21 -25.13 -1.84
N ASP A 126 -3.88 -26.12 -2.42
CA ASP A 126 -4.91 -25.91 -3.45
C ASP A 126 -5.99 -24.91 -3.01
N ARG A 127 -6.48 -25.09 -1.78
CA ARG A 127 -7.41 -24.16 -1.13
C ARG A 127 -6.85 -22.75 -1.06
N GLN A 128 -5.62 -22.57 -0.57
CA GLN A 128 -4.99 -21.25 -0.43
C GLN A 128 -4.84 -20.55 -1.77
N PHE A 129 -4.50 -21.30 -2.82
CA PHE A 129 -4.36 -20.76 -4.17
C PHE A 129 -5.68 -20.26 -4.73
N PHE A 130 -6.71 -21.11 -4.80
CA PHE A 130 -8.00 -20.73 -5.38
C PHE A 130 -8.77 -19.71 -4.53
N GLN A 131 -8.70 -19.81 -3.19
CA GLN A 131 -9.25 -18.80 -2.29
C GLN A 131 -8.58 -17.44 -2.51
N GLY A 132 -7.25 -17.42 -2.67
CA GLY A 132 -6.51 -16.19 -2.94
C GLY A 132 -6.86 -15.55 -4.29
N LEU A 133 -7.05 -16.35 -5.34
CA LEU A 133 -7.47 -15.87 -6.66
C LEU A 133 -8.86 -15.22 -6.61
N ALA A 134 -9.82 -15.82 -5.91
CA ALA A 134 -11.16 -15.25 -5.74
C ALA A 134 -11.13 -13.93 -4.96
N LEU A 135 -10.39 -13.87 -3.85
CA LEU A 135 -10.25 -12.65 -3.06
C LEU A 135 -9.54 -11.52 -3.82
N LYS A 136 -8.71 -11.85 -4.82
CA LYS A 136 -8.09 -10.88 -5.74
C LYS A 136 -8.94 -10.55 -6.96
N GLY A 137 -10.12 -11.15 -7.10
CA GLY A 137 -11.04 -10.93 -8.22
C GLY A 137 -10.56 -11.49 -9.55
N LEU A 138 -9.61 -12.44 -9.54
CA LEU A 138 -9.09 -13.09 -10.74
C LEU A 138 -9.98 -14.23 -11.24
N ILE A 139 -10.76 -14.84 -10.33
CA ILE A 139 -11.82 -15.80 -10.60
C ILE A 139 -13.01 -15.49 -9.70
N THR A 140 -14.17 -16.07 -9.99
CA THR A 140 -15.35 -15.95 -9.12
C THR A 140 -15.23 -16.86 -7.88
N GLU A 141 -15.96 -16.54 -6.82
CA GLU A 141 -16.03 -17.39 -5.62
C GLU A 141 -16.58 -18.79 -5.95
N GLU A 142 -17.57 -18.88 -6.84
CA GLU A 142 -18.13 -20.15 -7.30
C GLU A 142 -17.10 -21.00 -8.05
N GLU A 143 -16.27 -20.38 -8.89
CA GLU A 143 -15.15 -21.07 -9.56
C GLU A 143 -14.10 -21.54 -8.56
N ALA A 144 -13.77 -20.73 -7.55
CA ALA A 144 -12.83 -21.14 -6.51
C ALA A 144 -13.35 -22.32 -5.69
N ILE A 145 -14.62 -22.30 -5.29
CA ILE A 145 -15.26 -23.42 -4.59
C ILE A 145 -15.29 -24.66 -5.48
N SER A 146 -15.67 -24.52 -6.75
CA SER A 146 -15.76 -25.64 -7.69
C SER A 146 -14.38 -26.28 -7.94
N ALA A 147 -13.34 -25.46 -8.06
CA ALA A 147 -11.96 -25.91 -8.21
C ALA A 147 -11.48 -26.73 -7.01
N VAL A 148 -11.69 -26.22 -5.79
CA VAL A 148 -11.24 -26.91 -4.57
C VAL A 148 -12.09 -28.14 -4.25
N SER A 149 -13.38 -28.13 -4.57
CA SER A 149 -14.31 -29.22 -4.19
C SER A 149 -14.41 -30.34 -5.21
N THR A 150 -14.28 -30.03 -6.50
CA THR A 150 -14.48 -31.01 -7.59
C THR A 150 -13.28 -31.12 -8.54
N GLY A 151 -12.25 -30.28 -8.38
CA GLY A 151 -11.14 -30.17 -9.33
C GLY A 151 -11.53 -29.46 -10.62
N ALA A 152 -12.68 -28.79 -10.66
CA ALA A 152 -13.16 -28.09 -11.85
C ALA A 152 -12.32 -26.84 -12.12
N LEU A 153 -11.74 -26.78 -13.31
CA LEU A 153 -10.84 -25.71 -13.67
C LEU A 153 -11.61 -24.41 -13.98
N PRO A 154 -11.22 -23.23 -13.43
CA PRO A 154 -11.87 -21.97 -13.77
C PRO A 154 -11.81 -21.66 -15.27
N ALA A 155 -12.81 -20.95 -15.80
CA ALA A 155 -12.93 -20.71 -17.24
C ALA A 155 -11.74 -19.93 -17.81
N ALA A 156 -11.18 -19.03 -17.00
CA ALA A 156 -9.94 -18.32 -17.34
C ALA A 156 -8.81 -19.31 -17.61
N PHE A 157 -8.61 -20.31 -16.74
CA PHE A 157 -7.55 -21.31 -16.88
C PHE A 157 -7.78 -22.23 -18.08
N GLU A 158 -9.01 -22.66 -18.36
CA GLU A 158 -9.33 -23.44 -19.56
C GLU A 158 -9.02 -22.67 -20.85
N THR A 159 -9.30 -21.37 -20.87
CA THR A 159 -8.96 -20.49 -21.99
C THR A 159 -7.44 -20.42 -22.20
N LEU A 160 -6.68 -20.29 -21.11
CA LEU A 160 -5.22 -20.24 -21.14
C LEU A 160 -4.61 -21.57 -21.60
N ILE A 161 -5.06 -22.69 -21.04
CA ILE A 161 -4.60 -24.02 -21.44
C ILE A 161 -4.92 -24.29 -22.92
N GLY A 162 -6.06 -23.80 -23.42
CA GLY A 162 -6.41 -23.88 -24.84
C GLY A 162 -5.37 -23.27 -25.78
N GLN A 163 -4.57 -22.31 -25.32
CA GLN A 163 -3.51 -21.67 -26.11
C GLN A 163 -2.19 -22.49 -26.13
N LEU A 164 -2.05 -23.49 -25.26
CA LEU A 164 -0.89 -24.38 -25.25
C LEU A 164 -0.92 -25.36 -26.44
N SER A 165 0.24 -25.95 -26.75
CA SER A 165 0.36 -27.00 -27.76
C SER A 165 -0.47 -28.22 -27.36
N ALA A 166 -0.92 -29.02 -28.34
CA ALA A 166 -1.73 -30.21 -28.06
C ALA A 166 -1.03 -31.21 -27.12
N ALA A 167 0.31 -31.24 -27.13
CA ALA A 167 1.11 -32.08 -26.25
C ALA A 167 1.13 -31.60 -24.78
N ASP A 168 1.05 -30.28 -24.57
CA ASP A 168 1.17 -29.67 -23.24
C ASP A 168 -0.19 -29.50 -22.53
N ARG A 169 -1.29 -29.48 -23.29
CA ARG A 169 -2.66 -29.30 -22.76
C ARG A 169 -3.06 -30.34 -21.71
N PHE A 170 -2.73 -31.60 -21.95
CA PHE A 170 -3.09 -32.68 -21.02
C PHE A 170 -2.33 -32.54 -19.69
N THR A 171 -1.02 -32.28 -19.76
CA THR A 171 -0.17 -32.05 -18.59
C THR A 171 -0.61 -30.82 -17.80
N ALA A 172 -0.97 -29.74 -18.50
CA ALA A 172 -1.45 -28.50 -17.88
C ALA A 172 -2.83 -28.65 -17.21
N ARG A 173 -3.71 -29.53 -17.71
CA ARG A 173 -5.00 -29.84 -17.05
C ARG A 173 -4.85 -30.76 -15.84
N MET A 174 -3.94 -31.73 -15.90
CA MET A 174 -3.73 -32.68 -14.81
C MET A 174 -3.13 -32.05 -13.57
N LEU A 175 -2.36 -30.97 -13.72
CA LEU A 175 -1.70 -30.28 -12.60
C LEU A 175 -2.71 -29.66 -11.62
N PRO A 176 -3.66 -28.80 -12.03
CA PRO A 176 -4.63 -28.23 -11.11
C PRO A 176 -5.72 -29.22 -10.67
N SER A 177 -6.05 -30.21 -11.51
CA SER A 177 -7.13 -31.18 -11.22
C SER A 177 -6.73 -32.26 -10.21
N GLY A 178 -5.45 -32.36 -9.83
CA GLY A 178 -4.95 -33.34 -8.86
C GLY A 178 -3.88 -32.82 -7.89
N ALA A 179 -3.47 -31.56 -8.01
CA ALA A 179 -2.56 -30.93 -7.07
C ALA A 179 -3.30 -30.61 -5.78
N THR A 180 -2.85 -31.20 -4.67
CA THR A 180 -3.22 -30.74 -3.33
C THR A 180 -2.41 -29.49 -2.92
N SER A 181 -1.35 -29.19 -3.67
CA SER A 181 -0.48 -28.04 -3.44
C SER A 181 0.21 -27.54 -4.72
N PHE A 182 0.48 -26.24 -4.74
CA PHE A 182 1.12 -25.53 -5.84
C PHE A 182 2.50 -25.02 -5.43
N LEU A 183 3.53 -25.41 -6.21
CA LEU A 183 4.90 -24.94 -6.03
C LEU A 183 5.15 -23.65 -6.80
N ARG A 184 5.70 -22.62 -6.14
CA ARG A 184 6.06 -21.34 -6.80
C ARG A 184 7.04 -21.53 -7.95
N THR A 185 7.94 -22.50 -7.82
CA THR A 185 8.98 -22.80 -8.82
C THR A 185 8.45 -23.59 -10.02
N ASN A 186 7.15 -23.90 -10.07
CA ASN A 186 6.58 -24.60 -11.21
C ASN A 186 6.52 -23.64 -12.42
N PRO A 187 7.11 -23.98 -13.59
CA PRO A 187 7.11 -23.13 -14.78
C PRO A 187 5.72 -22.70 -15.26
N LEU A 188 4.67 -23.46 -14.94
CA LEU A 188 3.30 -23.08 -15.26
C LEU A 188 2.81 -21.87 -14.48
N VAL A 189 3.33 -21.61 -13.28
CA VAL A 189 2.95 -20.45 -12.47
C VAL A 189 3.38 -19.16 -13.17
N ASP A 190 4.62 -19.12 -13.66
CA ASP A 190 5.11 -17.96 -14.42
C ASP A 190 4.37 -17.82 -15.76
N THR A 191 4.04 -18.94 -16.40
CA THR A 191 3.28 -18.95 -17.66
C THR A 191 1.87 -18.39 -17.45
N LEU A 192 1.14 -18.87 -16.46
CA LEU A 192 -0.21 -18.42 -16.13
C LEU A 192 -0.21 -16.96 -15.66
N GLY A 193 0.76 -16.58 -14.82
CA GLY A 193 0.92 -15.19 -14.40
C GLY A 193 1.17 -14.25 -15.58
N ALA A 194 2.07 -14.62 -16.49
CA ALA A 194 2.32 -13.83 -17.71
C ALA A 194 1.06 -13.70 -18.59
N MET A 195 0.28 -14.77 -18.72
CA MET A 195 -0.97 -14.75 -19.48
C MET A 195 -2.05 -13.89 -18.82
N LEU A 196 -2.06 -13.77 -17.49
CA LEU A 196 -2.89 -12.85 -16.73
C LEU A 196 -2.34 -11.41 -16.70
N GLY A 197 -1.24 -11.14 -17.43
CA GLY A 197 -0.58 -9.83 -17.45
C GLY A 197 0.16 -9.47 -16.16
N MET A 198 0.43 -10.45 -15.30
CA MET A 198 1.13 -10.27 -14.04
C MET A 198 2.65 -10.25 -14.26
N SER A 199 3.33 -9.31 -13.60
CA SER A 199 4.79 -9.35 -13.50
C SER A 199 5.23 -10.45 -12.52
N PRO A 200 6.49 -10.94 -12.60
CA PRO A 200 7.02 -11.90 -11.64
C PRO A 200 6.88 -11.43 -10.17
N GLY A 201 7.02 -10.13 -9.93
CA GLY A 201 6.81 -9.54 -8.60
C GLY A 201 5.35 -9.61 -8.13
N ALA A 202 4.38 -9.39 -9.03
CA ALA A 202 2.96 -9.51 -8.71
C ALA A 202 2.56 -10.96 -8.40
N ILE A 203 3.20 -11.95 -9.04
CA ILE A 203 3.01 -13.37 -8.72
C ILE A 203 3.56 -13.69 -7.32
N ASP A 204 4.72 -13.14 -6.96
CA ASP A 204 5.30 -13.33 -5.62
C ASP A 204 4.43 -12.70 -4.52
N GLU A 205 3.84 -11.54 -4.79
CA GLU A 205 2.85 -10.91 -3.90
C GLU A 205 1.58 -11.74 -3.75
N LEU A 206 1.08 -12.30 -4.87
CA LEU A 206 -0.05 -13.23 -4.82
C LEU A 206 0.30 -14.46 -3.98
N TRP A 207 1.48 -15.05 -4.15
CA TRP A 207 1.91 -16.21 -3.38
C TRP A 207 2.01 -15.95 -1.88
N ARG A 208 2.53 -14.78 -1.49
CA ARG A 208 2.57 -14.35 -0.09
C ARG A 208 1.17 -14.16 0.48
N PHE A 209 0.27 -13.57 -0.30
CA PHE A 209 -1.12 -13.40 0.10
C PHE A 209 -1.82 -14.75 0.31
N CYS A 210 -1.72 -15.66 -0.66
CA CYS A 210 -2.31 -16.99 -0.57
C CYS A 210 -1.76 -17.81 0.60
N GLY A 211 -0.44 -17.75 0.85
CA GLY A 211 0.18 -18.49 1.96
C GLY A 211 -0.21 -17.98 3.35
N GLY A 212 -0.81 -16.78 3.46
CA GLY A 212 -1.34 -16.23 4.69
C GLY A 212 -2.80 -16.60 4.99
N LEU A 213 -3.48 -17.29 4.08
CA LEU A 213 -4.87 -17.78 4.21
C LEU A 213 -4.93 -19.16 4.86
#